data_AF-A0A535CYQ9-F1
#
_entry.id   AF-A0A535CYQ9-F1
#
_cell.length_a   1.000
_cell.length_b   1.000
_cell.length_c   1.000
_cell.angle_alpha   90.00
_cell.angle_beta   90.00
_cell.angle_gamma   90.00
#
_symmetry.space_group_name_H-M   'P 1'
#
loop_
_entity.id
_entity.type
_entity.pdbx_description
1 polymer ?
#
loop_
_entity_poly.entity_id
_entity_poly.type
_entity_poly.pdbx_seq_one_letter_code
_entity_poly.pdbx_strand_id
1 'polypeptide(L)'
;MLCDELPLDVLAFLAERAAGGHGVEPGMVGVERNCVEALVEGSPDALRGVLVDAAARHRRGARGQRDARDDGGRQRASEHEDASHAHIVAAMIRVMAVLWRPRSAMQALAEHPSLGAGLVSVLATGVLALGLQVAAAALSGNAGDGLAISLALPLLFVAYWAIATSLIDAGARILGRAGRRRAFLAVSGAAFPALLAYALLSLAEGASRHWTHSETVASGLAWLTLPVLAWFLALTALAVRAVYDVPPLNAFAMAMLPGAALTGALIVLLLALAVLRAAGLI
;
A
#
# COMPACT_ATOMS: atom_id res chain seq x y z
N MET A 1 20.52 -12.50 10.79
CA MET A 1 19.72 -13.34 11.70
C MET A 1 19.67 -12.64 13.06
N LEU A 2 19.08 -11.43 13.12
CA LEU A 2 18.99 -10.58 14.33
C LEU A 2 18.02 -9.39 14.12
N CYS A 3 17.01 -9.54 13.25
CA CYS A 3 15.90 -8.59 13.09
C CYS A 3 14.58 -9.14 13.65
N ASP A 4 14.65 -10.24 14.43
CA ASP A 4 13.48 -10.91 15.02
C ASP A 4 13.18 -10.48 16.46
N GLU A 5 13.98 -9.58 17.05
CA GLU A 5 13.82 -9.17 18.46
C GLU A 5 13.48 -7.69 18.66
N LEU A 6 12.80 -7.05 17.71
CA LEU A 6 12.03 -5.86 18.06
C LEU A 6 10.67 -6.33 18.58
N PRO A 7 10.36 -6.16 19.88
CA PRO A 7 9.10 -6.62 20.45
C PRO A 7 7.96 -5.99 19.65
N LEU A 8 7.01 -6.83 19.21
CA LEU A 8 5.84 -6.41 18.44
C LEU A 8 5.13 -5.22 19.11
N ASP A 9 5.17 -5.21 20.45
CA ASP A 9 4.60 -4.19 21.32
C ASP A 9 5.19 -2.80 21.08
N VAL A 10 6.48 -2.69 20.72
CA VAL A 10 7.15 -1.40 20.50
C VAL A 10 6.81 -0.82 19.13
N LEU A 11 6.72 -1.67 18.10
CA LEU A 11 6.30 -1.25 16.75
C LEU A 11 4.80 -0.95 16.70
N ALA A 12 3.99 -1.73 17.41
CA ALA A 12 2.57 -1.46 17.59
C ALA A 12 2.36 -0.17 18.39
N PHE A 13 3.09 0.04 19.49
CA PHE A 13 3.02 1.26 20.30
C PHE A 13 3.44 2.52 19.53
N LEU A 14 4.50 2.45 18.72
CA LEU A 14 4.91 3.56 17.85
C LEU A 14 3.89 3.82 16.73
N ALA A 15 3.29 2.77 16.17
CA ALA A 15 2.23 2.91 15.16
C ALA A 15 0.90 3.43 15.75
N GLU A 16 0.59 3.07 16.99
CA GLU A 16 -0.61 3.48 17.73
C GLU A 16 -0.49 4.93 18.22
N ARG A 17 0.69 5.36 18.69
CA ARG A 17 0.94 6.77 19.03
C ARG A 17 1.08 7.69 17.81
N ALA A 18 1.61 7.20 16.69
CA ALA A 18 1.61 7.97 15.44
C ALA A 18 0.20 8.12 14.84
N ALA A 19 -0.72 7.21 15.14
CA ALA A 19 -2.12 7.26 14.69
C ALA A 19 -3.06 7.99 15.67
N GLY A 20 -2.70 8.08 16.95
CA GLY A 20 -3.49 8.72 18.00
C GLY A 20 -3.00 10.14 18.31
N GLY A 21 -3.75 11.14 17.81
CA GLY A 21 -3.55 12.57 18.12
C GLY A 21 -3.86 12.94 19.57
N HIS A 22 -3.11 12.39 20.52
CA HIS A 22 -3.12 12.82 21.91
C HIS A 22 -1.73 13.29 22.33
N GLY A 23 -1.58 14.63 22.29
CA GLY A 23 -0.55 15.41 22.98
C GLY A 23 0.84 14.80 22.99
N VAL A 24 1.62 15.05 21.95
CA VAL A 24 3.06 14.77 21.95
C VAL A 24 3.69 15.66 23.03
N GLU A 25 4.20 15.05 24.11
CA GLU A 25 4.97 15.78 25.10
C GLU A 25 6.30 16.26 24.48
N PRO A 26 6.74 17.51 24.73
CA PRO A 26 7.87 18.14 24.05
C PRO A 26 9.25 17.52 24.35
N GLY A 27 9.33 16.42 25.08
CA GLY A 27 10.57 15.71 25.41
C GLY A 27 10.96 14.56 24.47
N MET A 28 10.11 14.16 23.52
CA MET A 28 10.32 12.94 22.70
C MET A 28 10.90 13.19 21.29
N VAL A 29 11.00 14.46 20.85
CA VAL A 29 11.48 14.83 19.51
C VAL A 29 12.95 14.41 19.27
N GLY A 30 13.77 14.34 20.32
CA GLY A 30 15.16 13.89 20.21
C GLY A 30 15.34 12.38 20.06
N VAL A 31 14.31 11.58 20.40
CA VAL A 31 14.39 10.11 20.35
C VAL A 31 14.13 9.62 18.93
N GLU A 32 13.24 10.28 18.18
CA GLU A 32 12.91 9.92 16.81
C GLU A 32 14.08 10.15 15.85
N ARG A 33 14.80 11.26 16.00
CA ARG A 33 15.97 11.58 15.15
C ARG A 33 17.12 10.57 15.36
N ASN A 34 17.39 10.20 16.61
CA ASN A 34 18.43 9.23 16.94
C ASN A 34 18.05 7.80 16.55
N CYS A 35 16.75 7.45 16.55
CA CYS A 35 16.27 6.17 16.04
C CYS A 35 16.42 6.09 14.51
N VAL A 36 16.18 7.19 13.78
CA VAL A 36 16.37 7.25 12.32
C VAL A 36 17.86 7.15 11.98
N GLU A 37 18.74 7.86 12.69
CA GLU A 37 20.20 7.75 12.49
C GLU A 37 20.71 6.34 12.81
N ALA A 38 20.25 5.71 13.91
CA ALA A 38 20.63 4.34 14.25
C ALA A 38 20.09 3.28 13.26
N LEU A 39 18.93 3.53 12.64
CA LEU A 39 18.36 2.67 11.59
C LEU A 39 19.10 2.83 10.25
N VAL A 40 19.57 4.04 9.94
CA VAL A 40 20.39 4.35 8.75
C VAL A 40 21.83 3.81 8.90
N GLU A 41 22.40 3.84 10.10
CA GLU A 41 23.73 3.27 10.38
C GLU A 41 23.73 1.74 10.58
N GLY A 42 22.56 1.11 10.70
CA GLY A 42 22.43 -0.35 10.79
C GLY A 42 23.03 -0.98 12.06
N SER A 43 23.14 -0.21 13.15
CA SER A 43 23.74 -0.67 14.41
C SER A 43 22.68 -0.93 15.49
N PRO A 44 22.36 -2.20 15.82
CA PRO A 44 21.30 -2.54 16.78
C PRO A 44 21.61 -2.11 18.22
N ASP A 45 22.88 -1.96 18.59
CA ASP A 45 23.28 -1.51 19.93
C ASP A 45 23.01 -0.02 20.17
N ALA A 46 23.11 0.80 19.11
CA ALA A 46 22.76 2.22 19.15
C ALA A 46 21.25 2.42 19.37
N LEU A 47 20.42 1.64 18.67
CA LEU A 47 18.97 1.65 18.82
C LEU A 47 18.54 1.28 20.25
N ARG A 48 19.21 0.30 20.86
CA ARG A 48 18.96 -0.14 22.24
C ARG A 48 19.33 0.94 23.26
N GLY A 49 20.43 1.64 23.05
CA GLY A 49 20.85 2.78 23.89
C GLY A 49 19.83 3.91 23.88
N VAL A 50 19.33 4.28 22.69
CA VAL A 50 18.33 5.35 22.53
C VAL A 50 17.00 4.99 23.22
N LEU A 51 16.57 3.73 23.12
CA LEU A 51 15.33 3.26 23.75
C LEU A 51 15.43 3.21 25.29
N VAL A 52 16.56 2.78 25.84
CA VAL A 52 16.79 2.78 27.31
C VAL A 52 16.82 4.20 27.85
N ASP A 53 17.44 5.12 27.11
CA ASP A 53 17.57 6.51 27.54
C ASP A 53 16.24 7.28 27.42
N ALA A 54 15.40 6.95 26.42
CA ALA A 54 14.03 7.42 26.31
C ALA A 54 13.16 6.94 27.49
N ALA A 55 13.28 5.67 27.88
CA ALA A 55 12.57 5.12 29.04
C ALA A 55 13.03 5.76 30.37
N ALA A 56 14.31 6.12 30.49
CA ALA A 56 14.86 6.80 31.66
C ALA A 56 14.41 8.26 31.77
N ARG A 57 14.18 8.95 30.64
CA ARG A 57 13.62 10.31 30.60
C ARG A 57 12.13 10.33 30.93
N HIS A 58 11.37 9.32 30.49
CA HIS A 58 9.95 9.15 30.85
C HIS A 58 9.74 9.04 32.38
N ARG A 59 10.63 8.35 33.11
CA ARG A 59 10.57 8.29 34.59
C ARG A 59 10.87 9.61 35.28
N ARG A 60 11.59 10.54 34.61
CA ARG A 60 11.94 11.85 35.15
C ARG A 60 10.91 12.93 34.79
N GLY A 61 10.33 12.86 33.59
CA GLY A 61 9.30 13.80 33.11
C GLY A 61 8.02 13.81 33.94
N ALA A 62 7.60 12.64 34.45
CA ALA A 62 6.41 12.51 35.30
C ALA A 62 6.49 13.26 36.66
N ARG A 63 7.66 13.83 37.02
CA ARG A 63 7.83 14.65 38.24
C ARG A 63 7.95 16.16 37.98
N GLY A 64 8.06 16.60 36.73
CA GLY A 64 8.41 18.00 36.41
C GLY A 64 7.27 18.87 35.86
N GLN A 65 6.05 18.35 35.76
CA GLN A 65 4.97 19.00 34.99
C GLN A 65 4.17 19.98 35.85
N ARG A 66 4.80 21.10 36.25
CA ARG A 66 4.06 22.27 36.75
C ARG A 66 4.48 23.62 36.18
N ASP A 67 5.63 23.77 35.54
CA ASP A 67 6.07 25.09 35.09
C ASP A 67 6.56 25.06 33.64
N ALA A 68 5.68 25.38 32.69
CA ALA A 68 6.04 26.00 31.41
C ALA A 68 4.77 26.25 30.59
N ARG A 69 4.18 27.42 30.77
CA ARG A 69 3.11 27.94 29.92
C ARG A 69 3.49 29.36 29.50
N ASP A 70 4.40 29.45 28.52
CA ASP A 70 4.49 30.60 27.62
C ASP A 70 5.47 30.26 26.49
N ASP A 71 4.98 30.31 25.24
CA ASP A 71 5.71 30.39 23.95
C ASP A 71 4.94 29.72 22.77
N GLY A 72 3.62 29.96 22.67
CA GLY A 72 2.73 29.26 21.73
C GLY A 72 2.73 29.69 20.25
N GLY A 73 3.66 30.54 19.81
CA GLY A 73 3.58 31.20 18.49
C GLY A 73 4.46 30.63 17.38
N ARG A 74 5.71 30.26 17.68
CA ARG A 74 6.70 29.80 16.67
C ARG A 74 6.83 28.27 16.57
N GLN A 75 6.49 27.52 17.62
CA GLN A 75 6.57 26.05 17.64
C GLN A 75 5.54 25.36 16.73
N ARG A 76 4.39 25.98 16.47
CA ARG A 76 3.32 25.35 15.68
C ARG A 76 3.66 25.14 14.20
N ALA A 77 4.55 25.96 13.64
CA ALA A 77 4.96 25.81 12.23
C ALA A 77 5.96 24.65 12.05
N SER A 78 6.94 24.55 12.95
CA SER A 78 7.90 23.43 12.96
C SER A 78 7.23 22.10 13.33
N GLU A 79 6.30 22.10 14.30
CA GLU A 79 5.56 20.88 14.67
C GLU A 79 4.66 20.35 13.54
N HIS A 80 4.15 21.23 12.67
CA HIS A 80 3.32 20.82 11.53
C HIS A 80 4.15 20.19 10.41
N GLU A 81 5.36 20.70 10.17
CA GLU A 81 6.31 20.15 9.19
C GLU A 81 6.90 18.82 9.66
N ASP A 82 7.22 18.70 10.95
CA ASP A 82 7.73 17.47 11.55
C ASP A 82 6.65 16.37 11.62
N ALA A 83 5.40 16.73 11.96
CA ALA A 83 4.28 15.81 11.94
C ALA A 83 3.98 15.28 10.52
N SER A 84 4.12 16.14 9.50
CA SER A 84 3.95 15.76 8.10
C SER A 84 4.99 14.71 7.66
N HIS A 85 6.26 14.94 7.98
CA HIS A 85 7.33 13.98 7.68
C HIS A 85 7.14 12.65 8.42
N ALA A 86 6.78 12.68 9.70
CA ALA A 86 6.51 11.48 10.49
C ALA A 86 5.37 10.64 9.88
N HIS A 87 4.32 11.28 9.39
CA HIS A 87 3.20 10.60 8.73
C HIS A 87 3.61 9.94 7.41
N ILE A 88 4.45 10.61 6.61
CA ILE A 88 4.96 10.07 5.35
C ILE A 88 5.84 8.84 5.61
N VAL A 89 6.76 8.92 6.58
CA VAL A 89 7.64 7.82 6.95
C VAL A 89 6.84 6.64 7.50
N ALA A 90 5.86 6.89 8.37
CA ALA A 90 4.99 5.84 8.90
C ALA A 90 4.18 5.14 7.78
N ALA A 91 3.68 5.90 6.80
CA ALA A 91 3.00 5.34 5.64
C ALA A 91 3.94 4.45 4.80
N MET A 92 5.17 4.91 4.56
CA MET A 92 6.19 4.13 3.84
C MET A 92 6.55 2.83 4.55
N ILE A 93 6.75 2.89 5.87
CA ILE A 93 7.01 1.70 6.71
C ILE A 93 5.85 0.70 6.61
N ARG A 94 4.59 1.18 6.64
CA ARG A 94 3.42 0.29 6.48
C ARG A 94 3.40 -0.39 5.12
N VAL A 95 3.68 0.34 4.04
CA VAL A 95 3.79 -0.24 2.69
C VAL A 95 4.89 -1.30 2.64
N MET A 96 6.06 -0.97 3.18
CA MET A 96 7.21 -1.88 3.26
C MET A 96 6.86 -3.15 4.04
N ALA A 97 6.17 -3.01 5.18
CA ALA A 97 5.74 -4.11 6.01
C ALA A 97 4.72 -5.02 5.30
N VAL A 98 3.80 -4.44 4.52
CA VAL A 98 2.85 -5.22 3.71
C VAL A 98 3.58 -6.02 2.62
N LEU A 99 4.66 -5.48 2.05
CA LEU A 99 5.43 -6.17 1.02
C LEU A 99 6.35 -7.27 1.61
N TRP A 100 6.95 -7.06 2.78
CA TRP A 100 7.90 -8.02 3.38
C TRP A 100 7.27 -9.03 4.34
N ARG A 101 6.30 -8.60 5.15
CA ARG A 101 5.61 -9.42 6.16
C ARG A 101 4.09 -9.28 6.01
N PRO A 102 3.53 -9.73 4.87
CA PRO A 102 2.17 -9.41 4.46
C PRO A 102 1.11 -9.92 5.45
N ARG A 103 1.35 -11.08 6.06
CA ARG A 103 0.36 -11.70 6.96
C ARG A 103 0.15 -10.90 8.23
N SER A 104 1.21 -10.51 8.93
CA SER A 104 1.12 -9.71 10.16
C SER A 104 0.64 -8.30 9.87
N ALA A 105 1.09 -7.69 8.76
CA ALA A 105 0.68 -6.35 8.38
C ALA A 105 -0.82 -6.27 8.03
N MET A 106 -1.35 -7.25 7.28
CA MET A 106 -2.79 -7.30 6.95
C MET A 106 -3.66 -7.57 8.18
N GLN A 107 -3.17 -8.34 9.15
CA GLN A 107 -3.86 -8.56 10.43
C GLN A 107 -3.94 -7.27 11.25
N ALA A 108 -2.82 -6.56 11.41
CA ALA A 108 -2.78 -5.28 12.12
C ALA A 108 -3.69 -4.22 11.46
N LEU A 109 -3.74 -4.18 10.12
CA LEU A 109 -4.66 -3.30 9.38
C LEU A 109 -6.13 -3.69 9.56
N ALA A 110 -6.43 -4.97 9.75
CA ALA A 110 -7.79 -5.45 9.97
C ALA A 110 -8.30 -5.13 11.40
N GLU A 111 -7.40 -4.98 12.38
CA GLU A 111 -7.72 -4.55 13.74
C GLU A 111 -8.11 -3.07 13.78
N HIS A 112 -7.43 -2.22 12.99
CA HIS A 112 -7.69 -0.77 12.91
C HIS A 112 -7.94 -0.31 11.46
N PRO A 113 -9.07 -0.69 10.84
CA PRO A 113 -9.34 -0.38 9.45
C PRO A 113 -9.61 1.11 9.24
N SER A 114 -8.82 1.75 8.36
CA SER A 114 -9.03 3.14 7.96
C SER A 114 -9.31 3.25 6.45
N LEU A 115 -10.55 3.60 6.11
CA LEU A 115 -10.97 3.81 4.71
C LEU A 115 -10.16 4.90 4.01
N GLY A 116 -9.85 5.98 4.75
CA GLY A 116 -9.04 7.09 4.23
C GLY A 116 -7.64 6.62 3.82
N ALA A 117 -6.96 5.83 4.65
CA ALA A 117 -5.62 5.33 4.32
C ALA A 117 -5.65 4.37 3.12
N GLY A 118 -6.64 3.48 3.05
CA GLY A 118 -6.81 2.59 1.89
C GLY A 118 -7.13 3.34 0.59
N LEU A 119 -7.96 4.39 0.64
CA LEU A 119 -8.21 5.23 -0.53
C LEU A 119 -6.96 6.00 -0.96
N VAL A 120 -6.23 6.58 0.00
CA VAL A 120 -4.98 7.30 -0.27
C VAL A 120 -3.94 6.37 -0.89
N SER A 121 -3.80 5.13 -0.41
CA SER A 121 -2.84 4.19 -1.00
C SER A 121 -3.21 3.81 -2.44
N VAL A 122 -4.50 3.57 -2.72
CA VAL A 122 -4.99 3.28 -4.08
C VAL A 122 -4.74 4.46 -5.02
N LEU A 123 -5.12 5.67 -4.60
CA LEU A 123 -4.93 6.88 -5.39
C LEU A 123 -3.46 7.20 -5.62
N ALA A 124 -2.63 7.16 -4.56
CA ALA A 124 -1.19 7.40 -4.67
C ALA A 124 -0.54 6.39 -5.61
N THR A 125 -0.90 5.11 -5.50
CA THR A 125 -0.41 4.06 -6.42
C THR A 125 -0.84 4.35 -7.85
N GLY A 126 -2.11 4.71 -8.08
CA GLY A 126 -2.64 5.04 -9.41
C GLY A 126 -1.94 6.24 -10.04
N VAL A 127 -1.68 7.30 -9.26
CA VAL A 127 -0.96 8.50 -9.71
C VAL A 127 0.50 8.20 -10.01
N LEU A 128 1.18 7.42 -9.17
CA LEU A 128 2.56 7.00 -9.42
C LEU A 128 2.67 6.10 -10.65
N ALA A 129 1.73 5.16 -10.82
CA ALA A 129 1.67 4.29 -12.00
C ALA A 129 1.39 5.08 -13.27
N LEU A 130 0.52 6.10 -13.22
CA LEU A 130 0.32 7.05 -14.32
C LEU A 130 1.64 7.73 -14.68
N GLY A 131 2.36 8.30 -13.70
CA GLY A 131 3.64 8.97 -13.94
C GLY A 131 4.68 8.05 -14.61
N LEU A 132 4.79 6.82 -14.13
CA LEU A 132 5.69 5.81 -14.70
C LEU A 132 5.29 5.41 -16.13
N GLN A 133 3.99 5.28 -16.41
CA GLN A 133 3.52 4.97 -17.77
C GLN A 133 3.71 6.13 -18.74
N VAL A 134 3.51 7.37 -18.31
CA VAL A 134 3.82 8.55 -19.13
C VAL A 134 5.31 8.60 -19.46
N ALA A 135 6.18 8.31 -18.49
CA ALA A 135 7.62 8.20 -18.73
C ALA A 135 7.97 7.06 -19.70
N ALA A 136 7.33 5.90 -19.57
CA ALA A 136 7.53 4.76 -20.48
C ALA A 136 7.07 5.10 -21.91
N ALA A 137 5.91 5.75 -22.06
CA ALA A 137 5.38 6.18 -23.34
C ALA A 137 6.30 7.18 -24.04
N ALA A 138 6.84 8.16 -23.29
CA ALA A 138 7.80 9.13 -23.79
C ALA A 138 9.07 8.47 -24.36
N LEU A 139 9.57 7.40 -23.73
CA LEU A 139 10.72 6.64 -24.22
C LEU A 139 10.43 5.85 -25.50
N SER A 140 9.18 5.40 -25.68
CA SER A 140 8.77 4.58 -26.82
C SER A 140 8.34 5.38 -28.07
N GLY A 141 8.24 6.71 -27.98
CA GLY A 141 7.75 7.57 -29.07
C GLY A 141 6.23 7.52 -29.31
N ASN A 142 5.48 6.70 -28.56
CA ASN A 142 4.05 6.46 -28.74
C ASN A 142 3.17 7.31 -27.81
N ALA A 143 3.47 8.61 -27.69
CA ALA A 143 2.79 9.48 -26.72
C ALA A 143 1.28 9.67 -27.00
N GLY A 144 0.81 9.49 -28.24
CA GLY A 144 -0.56 9.83 -28.66
C GLY A 144 -1.65 8.80 -28.32
N ASP A 145 -1.43 7.52 -28.58
CA ASP A 145 -2.52 6.53 -28.60
C ASP A 145 -2.93 5.99 -27.21
N GLY A 146 -2.10 6.20 -26.18
CA GLY A 146 -2.31 5.66 -24.83
C GLY A 146 -2.59 6.69 -23.73
N LEU A 147 -2.60 7.98 -24.05
CA LEU A 147 -2.64 9.06 -23.05
C LEU A 147 -4.01 9.15 -22.33
N ALA A 148 -5.11 8.96 -23.06
CA ALA A 148 -6.45 8.99 -22.49
C ALA A 148 -6.70 7.82 -21.52
N ILE A 149 -6.21 6.62 -21.84
CA ILE A 149 -6.30 5.43 -20.97
C ILE A 149 -5.37 5.57 -19.76
N SER A 150 -4.18 6.14 -19.96
CA SER A 150 -3.24 6.46 -18.89
C SER A 150 -3.83 7.47 -17.91
N LEU A 151 -4.45 8.56 -18.38
CA LEU A 151 -5.09 9.56 -17.49
C LEU A 151 -6.23 8.97 -16.67
N ALA A 152 -6.89 7.93 -17.17
CA ALA A 152 -7.93 7.21 -16.45
C ALA A 152 -7.38 6.20 -15.43
N LEU A 153 -6.07 5.91 -15.37
CA LEU A 153 -5.52 4.86 -14.49
C LEU A 153 -5.90 5.02 -13.01
N PRO A 154 -5.78 6.20 -12.39
CA PRO A 154 -6.15 6.38 -10.99
C PRO A 154 -7.63 6.07 -10.77
N LEU A 155 -8.49 6.50 -11.70
CA LEU A 155 -9.92 6.24 -11.65
C LEU A 155 -10.22 4.74 -11.86
N LEU A 156 -9.52 4.08 -12.79
CA LEU A 156 -9.62 2.65 -13.05
C LEU A 156 -9.20 1.84 -11.82
N PHE A 157 -8.17 2.25 -11.10
CA PHE A 157 -7.72 1.59 -9.86
C PHE A 157 -8.79 1.71 -8.78
N VAL A 158 -9.37 2.90 -8.59
CA VAL A 158 -10.47 3.11 -7.63
C VAL A 158 -11.71 2.32 -8.04
N ALA A 159 -12.08 2.32 -9.32
CA ALA A 159 -13.22 1.57 -9.84
C ALA A 159 -13.02 0.07 -9.64
N TYR A 160 -11.85 -0.46 -10.02
CA TYR A 160 -11.48 -1.85 -9.79
C TYR A 160 -11.54 -2.20 -8.31
N TRP A 161 -10.96 -1.38 -7.43
CA TRP A 161 -10.99 -1.58 -5.99
C TRP A 161 -12.42 -1.67 -5.42
N ALA A 162 -13.30 -0.77 -5.86
CA ALA A 162 -14.70 -0.75 -5.45
C ALA A 162 -15.49 -1.96 -5.97
N ILE A 163 -15.30 -2.34 -7.23
CA ILE A 163 -15.94 -3.51 -7.85
C ILE A 163 -15.44 -4.80 -7.19
N ALA A 164 -14.12 -4.96 -7.08
CA ALA A 164 -13.48 -6.12 -6.49
C ALA A 164 -13.97 -6.36 -5.06
N THR A 165 -14.05 -5.29 -4.25
CA THR A 165 -14.59 -5.37 -2.90
C THR A 165 -16.05 -5.83 -2.88
N SER A 166 -16.87 -5.33 -3.80
CA SER A 166 -18.28 -5.69 -3.85
C SER A 166 -18.48 -7.16 -4.25
N LEU A 167 -17.68 -7.65 -5.20
CA LEU A 167 -17.66 -9.07 -5.59
C LEU A 167 -17.16 -9.98 -4.46
N ILE A 168 -16.10 -9.57 -3.76
CA ILE A 168 -15.53 -10.34 -2.66
C ILE A 168 -16.49 -10.37 -1.45
N ASP A 169 -17.12 -9.25 -1.09
CA ASP A 169 -18.13 -9.22 -0.03
C ASP A 169 -19.35 -10.08 -0.39
N ALA A 170 -19.77 -10.10 -1.66
CA ALA A 170 -20.80 -11.01 -2.14
C ALA A 170 -20.36 -12.49 -2.02
N GLY A 171 -19.12 -12.81 -2.43
CA GLY A 171 -18.54 -14.15 -2.26
C GLY A 171 -18.49 -14.59 -0.79
N ALA A 172 -18.13 -13.69 0.12
CA ALA A 172 -18.11 -13.96 1.55
C ALA A 172 -19.52 -14.25 2.10
N ARG A 173 -20.55 -13.52 1.65
CA ARG A 173 -21.94 -13.75 2.03
C ARG A 173 -22.46 -15.11 1.54
N ILE A 174 -22.06 -15.55 0.34
CA ILE A 174 -22.40 -16.89 -0.18
C ILE A 174 -21.83 -17.99 0.73
N LEU A 175 -20.66 -17.75 1.34
CA LEU A 175 -20.05 -18.63 2.32
C LEU A 175 -20.62 -18.48 3.75
N GLY A 176 -21.73 -17.74 3.91
CA GLY A 176 -22.39 -17.52 5.20
C GLY A 176 -21.66 -16.55 6.14
N ARG A 177 -20.70 -15.75 5.64
CA ARG A 177 -20.00 -14.74 6.45
C ARG A 177 -20.76 -13.41 6.47
N ALA A 178 -20.68 -12.71 7.59
CA ALA A 178 -21.23 -11.37 7.73
C ALA A 178 -20.54 -10.38 6.77
N GLY A 179 -21.33 -9.48 6.18
CA GLY A 179 -20.81 -8.45 5.28
C GLY A 179 -19.86 -7.50 6.02
N ARG A 180 -18.63 -7.38 5.52
CA ARG A 180 -17.56 -6.54 6.10
C ARG A 180 -16.93 -5.64 5.03
N ARG A 181 -17.69 -5.32 3.98
CA ARG A 181 -17.29 -4.47 2.84
C ARG A 181 -16.42 -3.27 3.20
N ARG A 182 -16.78 -2.48 4.22
CA ARG A 182 -16.00 -1.29 4.61
C ARG A 182 -14.63 -1.63 5.20
N ALA A 183 -14.55 -2.64 6.06
CA ALA A 183 -13.28 -3.11 6.60
C ALA A 183 -12.42 -3.73 5.48
N PHE A 184 -13.03 -4.49 4.57
CA PHE A 184 -12.31 -5.05 3.43
C PHE A 184 -11.79 -3.97 2.47
N LEU A 185 -12.57 -2.93 2.16
CA LEU A 185 -12.08 -1.76 1.41
C LEU A 185 -10.82 -1.22 2.07
N ALA A 186 -10.90 -0.84 3.34
CA ALA A 186 -9.79 -0.24 4.08
C ALA A 186 -8.50 -1.08 4.03
N VAL A 187 -8.59 -2.39 4.25
CA VAL A 187 -7.44 -3.29 4.29
C VAL A 187 -6.89 -3.59 2.89
N SER A 188 -7.76 -3.88 1.92
CA SER A 188 -7.36 -4.24 0.56
C SER A 188 -6.64 -3.11 -0.19
N GLY A 189 -6.88 -1.85 0.18
CA GLY A 189 -6.14 -0.71 -0.39
C GLY A 189 -4.63 -0.82 -0.18
N ALA A 190 -4.19 -1.48 0.90
CA ALA A 190 -2.77 -1.67 1.20
C ALA A 190 -2.06 -2.66 0.25
N ALA A 191 -2.80 -3.44 -0.53
CA ALA A 191 -2.22 -4.34 -1.53
C ALA A 191 -1.80 -3.62 -2.83
N PHE A 192 -2.40 -2.45 -3.12
CA PHE A 192 -2.19 -1.73 -4.38
C PHE A 192 -0.73 -1.30 -4.64
N PRO A 193 0.04 -0.84 -3.64
CA PRO A 193 1.46 -0.50 -3.86
C PRO A 193 2.30 -1.61 -4.49
N ALA A 194 1.92 -2.89 -4.34
CA ALA A 194 2.59 -3.99 -5.04
C ALA A 194 2.50 -3.88 -6.58
N LEU A 195 1.45 -3.25 -7.10
CA LEU A 195 1.28 -2.99 -8.54
C LEU A 195 2.27 -1.94 -9.07
N LEU A 196 2.95 -1.19 -8.21
CA LEU A 196 4.00 -0.27 -8.67
C LEU A 196 5.16 -1.02 -9.32
N ALA A 197 5.43 -2.27 -8.88
CA ALA A 197 6.40 -3.14 -9.54
C ALA A 197 6.02 -3.44 -11.01
N TYR A 198 4.72 -3.55 -11.31
CA TYR A 198 4.25 -3.73 -12.69
C TYR A 198 4.56 -2.49 -13.53
N ALA A 199 4.25 -1.29 -13.02
CA ALA A 199 4.54 -0.04 -13.73
C ALA A 199 6.06 0.18 -13.95
N LEU A 200 6.89 -0.21 -12.98
CA LEU A 200 8.34 -0.19 -13.11
C LEU A 200 8.85 -1.19 -14.15
N LEU A 201 8.28 -2.39 -14.22
CA LEU A 201 8.61 -3.37 -15.27
C LEU A 201 8.24 -2.84 -16.66
N SER A 202 7.09 -2.20 -16.82
CA SER A 202 6.69 -1.57 -18.08
C SER A 202 7.64 -0.44 -18.48
N LEU A 203 8.10 0.38 -17.52
CA LEU A 203 9.12 1.40 -17.77
C LEU A 203 10.46 0.77 -18.19
N ALA A 204 10.90 -0.28 -17.49
CA ALA A 204 12.14 -0.98 -17.82
C ALA A 204 12.08 -1.65 -19.20
N GLU A 205 10.92 -2.21 -19.57
CA GLU A 205 10.68 -2.77 -20.90
C GLU A 205 10.80 -1.68 -21.97
N GLY A 206 10.14 -0.53 -21.79
CA GLY A 206 10.26 0.62 -22.68
C GLY A 206 11.68 1.16 -22.80
N ALA A 207 12.38 1.31 -21.67
CA ALA A 207 13.78 1.74 -21.63
C ALA A 207 14.72 0.75 -22.33
N SER A 208 14.51 -0.56 -22.16
CA SER A 208 15.31 -1.60 -22.82
C SER A 208 15.17 -1.54 -24.34
N ARG A 209 13.95 -1.36 -24.86
CA ARG A 209 13.73 -1.20 -26.30
C ARG A 209 14.40 0.06 -26.84
N HIS A 210 14.33 1.15 -26.09
CA HIS A 210 14.88 2.44 -26.52
C HIS A 210 16.42 2.47 -26.50
N TRP A 211 17.07 1.89 -25.49
CA TRP A 211 18.53 1.97 -25.35
C TRP A 211 19.26 0.74 -25.90
N THR A 212 18.80 -0.47 -25.59
CA THR A 212 19.54 -1.69 -25.97
C THR A 212 19.00 -2.34 -27.23
N HIS A 213 17.85 -1.89 -27.76
CA HIS A 213 17.19 -2.43 -28.95
C HIS A 213 16.97 -3.96 -28.87
N SER A 214 16.93 -4.53 -27.66
CA SER A 214 16.85 -5.97 -27.43
C SER A 214 15.43 -6.42 -27.11
N GLU A 215 14.80 -7.14 -28.04
CA GLU A 215 13.48 -7.74 -27.82
C GLU A 215 13.50 -8.87 -26.79
N THR A 216 14.61 -9.59 -26.67
CA THR A 216 14.77 -10.69 -25.69
C THR A 216 14.67 -10.18 -24.26
N VAL A 217 15.33 -9.05 -23.95
CA VAL A 217 15.28 -8.44 -22.61
C VAL A 217 13.88 -7.91 -22.31
N ALA A 218 13.26 -7.24 -23.29
CA ALA A 218 11.89 -6.74 -23.15
C ALA A 218 10.89 -7.90 -22.89
N SER A 219 11.02 -9.01 -23.62
CA SER A 219 10.18 -10.19 -23.43
C SER A 219 10.43 -10.84 -22.06
N GLY A 220 11.68 -10.93 -21.62
CA GLY A 220 12.02 -11.43 -20.27
C GLY A 220 11.41 -10.59 -19.15
N LEU A 221 11.43 -9.26 -19.28
CA LEU A 221 10.77 -8.33 -18.36
C LEU A 221 9.24 -8.51 -18.36
N ALA A 222 8.64 -8.73 -19.53
CA ALA A 222 7.21 -9.01 -19.63
C ALA A 222 6.81 -10.27 -18.86
N TRP A 223 7.65 -11.32 -18.83
CA TRP A 223 7.39 -12.53 -18.02
C TRP A 223 7.38 -12.25 -16.51
N LEU A 224 8.13 -11.24 -16.03
CA LEU A 224 8.12 -10.85 -14.62
C LEU A 224 6.82 -10.16 -14.19
N THR A 225 5.94 -9.79 -15.12
CA THR A 225 4.62 -9.27 -14.75
C THR A 225 3.73 -10.33 -14.08
N LEU A 226 3.87 -11.61 -14.46
CA LEU A 226 3.10 -12.71 -13.88
C LEU A 226 3.35 -12.89 -12.37
N PRO A 227 4.59 -12.99 -11.87
CA PRO A 227 4.82 -13.08 -10.43
C PRO A 227 4.36 -11.83 -9.67
N VAL A 228 4.42 -10.63 -10.27
CA VAL A 228 3.87 -9.42 -9.64
C VAL A 228 2.35 -9.52 -9.47
N LEU A 229 1.63 -9.97 -10.50
CA LEU A 229 0.18 -10.18 -10.43
C LEU A 229 -0.18 -11.29 -9.45
N ALA A 230 0.58 -12.38 -9.43
CA ALA A 230 0.41 -13.47 -8.47
C ALA A 230 0.63 -12.99 -7.03
N TRP A 231 1.61 -12.11 -6.81
CA TRP A 231 1.85 -11.50 -5.51
C TRP A 231 0.71 -10.58 -5.07
N PHE A 232 0.22 -9.71 -5.97
CA PHE A 232 -0.93 -8.86 -5.70
C PHE A 232 -2.18 -9.69 -5.34
N LEU A 233 -2.40 -10.79 -6.05
CA LEU A 233 -3.48 -11.73 -5.75
C LEU A 233 -3.29 -12.38 -4.37
N ALA A 234 -2.07 -12.79 -4.03
CA ALA A 234 -1.75 -13.35 -2.71
C ALA A 234 -2.01 -12.33 -1.59
N LEU A 235 -1.64 -11.06 -1.76
CA LEU A 235 -1.95 -9.98 -0.81
C LEU A 235 -3.47 -9.78 -0.67
N THR A 236 -4.21 -9.84 -1.78
CA THR A 236 -5.67 -9.75 -1.77
C THR A 236 -6.29 -10.91 -1.00
N ALA A 237 -5.83 -12.15 -1.24
CA ALA A 237 -6.28 -13.33 -0.50
C ALA A 237 -5.96 -13.22 1.00
N LEU A 238 -4.80 -12.68 1.37
CA LEU A 238 -4.45 -12.42 2.78
C LEU A 238 -5.36 -11.36 3.41
N ALA A 239 -5.71 -10.30 2.70
CA ALA A 239 -6.68 -9.30 3.15
C ALA A 239 -8.07 -9.93 3.35
N VAL A 240 -8.50 -10.83 2.45
CA VAL A 240 -9.76 -11.57 2.59
C VAL A 240 -9.74 -12.43 3.85
N ARG A 241 -8.64 -13.15 4.10
CA ARG A 241 -8.49 -13.95 5.33
C ARG A 241 -8.51 -13.09 6.59
N ALA A 242 -7.79 -11.97 6.58
CA ALA A 242 -7.72 -11.08 7.74
C ALA A 242 -9.10 -10.49 8.10
N VAL A 243 -9.93 -10.17 7.11
CA VAL A 243 -11.22 -9.50 7.35
C VAL A 243 -12.38 -10.47 7.58
N TYR A 244 -12.44 -11.56 6.81
CA TYR A 244 -13.57 -12.49 6.81
C TYR A 244 -13.30 -13.81 7.55
N ASP A 245 -12.06 -14.06 7.99
CA ASP A 245 -11.63 -15.24 8.75
C ASP A 245 -11.98 -16.59 8.08
N VAL A 246 -11.69 -16.68 6.78
CA VAL A 246 -11.99 -17.86 5.96
C VAL A 246 -10.75 -18.76 5.73
N PRO A 247 -10.96 -20.05 5.42
CA PRO A 247 -9.87 -20.94 5.02
C PRO A 247 -9.09 -20.40 3.81
N PRO A 248 -7.79 -20.74 3.68
CA PRO A 248 -6.92 -20.18 2.64
C PRO A 248 -7.43 -20.42 1.21
N LEU A 249 -7.96 -21.62 0.92
CA LEU A 249 -8.47 -21.96 -0.40
C LEU A 249 -9.69 -21.10 -0.78
N ASN A 250 -10.60 -20.88 0.16
CA ASN A 250 -11.79 -20.04 -0.05
C ASN A 250 -11.40 -18.58 -0.23
N ALA A 251 -10.40 -18.10 0.52
CA ALA A 251 -9.88 -16.74 0.37
C ALA A 251 -9.24 -16.51 -1.00
N PHE A 252 -8.48 -17.49 -1.48
CA PHE A 252 -7.89 -17.46 -2.81
C PHE A 252 -8.96 -17.47 -3.91
N ALA A 253 -9.96 -18.36 -3.80
CA ALA A 253 -11.09 -18.39 -4.73
C ALA A 253 -11.85 -17.06 -4.77
N MET A 254 -12.09 -16.44 -3.61
CA MET A 254 -12.70 -15.12 -3.54
C MET A 254 -11.82 -14.02 -4.15
N ALA A 255 -10.51 -14.05 -3.91
CA ALA A 255 -9.57 -13.09 -4.49
C ALA A 255 -9.50 -13.19 -6.02
N MET A 256 -9.82 -14.35 -6.60
CA MET A 256 -9.92 -14.53 -8.05
C MET A 256 -11.23 -14.02 -8.67
N LEU A 257 -12.29 -13.80 -7.87
CA LEU A 257 -13.60 -13.36 -8.38
C LEU A 257 -13.54 -12.08 -9.23
N PRO A 258 -12.81 -11.02 -8.85
CA PRO A 258 -12.72 -9.82 -9.66
C PRO A 258 -12.10 -10.08 -11.05
N GLY A 259 -11.03 -10.87 -11.09
CA GLY A 259 -10.40 -11.27 -12.35
C GLY A 259 -11.32 -12.13 -13.21
N ALA A 260 -11.98 -13.12 -12.62
CA ALA A 260 -12.95 -13.97 -13.32
C ALA A 260 -14.14 -13.17 -13.86
N ALA A 261 -14.67 -12.22 -13.08
CA ALA A 261 -15.77 -11.36 -13.49
C ALA A 261 -15.40 -10.44 -14.65
N LEU A 262 -14.20 -9.83 -14.62
CA LEU A 262 -13.70 -9.00 -15.71
C LEU A 262 -13.48 -9.81 -16.99
N THR A 263 -12.86 -10.99 -16.88
CA THR A 263 -12.66 -11.89 -18.03
C THR A 263 -14.00 -12.36 -18.60
N GLY A 264 -14.95 -12.74 -17.74
CA GLY A 264 -16.29 -13.12 -18.16
C GLY A 264 -17.02 -11.97 -18.88
N ALA A 265 -16.97 -10.75 -18.32
CA ALA A 265 -17.57 -9.57 -18.93
C ALA A 265 -16.94 -9.26 -20.31
N LEU A 266 -15.62 -9.37 -20.42
CA LEU A 266 -14.90 -9.18 -21.68
C LEU A 266 -15.31 -10.21 -22.72
N ILE A 267 -15.41 -11.49 -22.36
CA ILE A 267 -15.85 -12.56 -23.28
C ILE A 267 -17.28 -12.27 -23.78
N VAL A 268 -18.19 -11.89 -22.89
CA VAL A 268 -19.57 -11.53 -23.26
C VAL A 268 -19.61 -10.34 -24.20
N LEU A 269 -18.81 -9.30 -23.93
CA LEU A 269 -18.72 -8.12 -24.79
C LEU A 269 -18.17 -8.46 -26.18
N LEU A 270 -17.09 -9.25 -26.25
CA LEU A 270 -16.50 -9.68 -27.51
C LEU A 270 -17.47 -10.56 -28.31
N LEU A 271 -18.20 -11.44 -27.64
CA LEU A 271 -19.24 -12.25 -28.27
C LEU A 271 -20.37 -11.37 -28.83
N ALA A 272 -20.85 -10.39 -28.06
CA ALA A 272 -21.87 -9.45 -28.51
C ALA A 272 -21.40 -8.67 -29.74
N LEU A 273 -20.18 -8.13 -29.72
CA LEU A 273 -19.59 -7.43 -30.86
C LEU A 273 -19.46 -8.34 -32.09
N ALA A 274 -19.03 -9.59 -31.91
CA ALA A 274 -18.96 -10.56 -33.00
C ALA A 274 -20.34 -10.83 -33.61
N VAL A 275 -21.39 -10.94 -32.78
CA VAL A 275 -22.77 -11.13 -33.23
C VAL A 275 -23.30 -9.89 -33.96
N LEU A 276 -23.07 -8.68 -33.42
CA LEU A 276 -23.49 -7.44 -34.09
C LEU A 276 -22.80 -7.28 -35.45
N ARG A 277 -21.51 -7.61 -35.54
CA ARG A 277 -20.75 -7.58 -36.79
C ARG A 277 -21.25 -8.62 -37.79
N ALA A 278 -21.55 -9.84 -37.33
CA ALA A 278 -22.14 -10.88 -38.19
C ALA A 278 -23.54 -10.49 -38.69
N ALA A 279 -24.29 -9.68 -37.93
CA ALA A 279 -25.58 -9.14 -38.31
C ALA A 279 -25.49 -7.89 -39.21
N GLY A 280 -24.29 -7.38 -39.51
CA GLY A 280 -24.08 -6.19 -40.34
C GLY A 280 -24.48 -4.87 -39.67
N LEU A 281 -24.60 -4.85 -38.33
CA LEU A 281 -24.95 -3.65 -37.57
C LEU A 281 -23.75 -2.74 -37.26
N ILE A 282 -22.54 -3.32 -37.30
CA ILE A 282 -21.23 -2.65 -37.16
C ILE A 282 -20.19 -3.29 -38.10
#